data_AF-T0Z345-F1
#
_entry.id   AF-T0Z345-F1
#
_cell.length_a   1.000
_cell.length_b   1.000
_cell.length_c   1.000
_cell.angle_alpha   90.00
_cell.angle_beta   90.00
_cell.angle_gamma   90.00
#
_symmetry.space_group_name_H-M   'P 1'
#
loop_
_entity.id
_entity.type
_entity.pdbx_description
1 polymer ?
#
loop_
_entity_poly.entity_id
_entity_poly.type
_entity_poly.pdbx_seq_one_letter_code
_entity_poly.pdbx_strand_id
1 'polypeptide(L)' 'MDAERIYRRLADELEFTRGIRAAEHPEVAAALRRAAAGAEARLRHESRVEVTLPFLAADGEEPVHLSVLIQRP' A
#
# COMPACT_ATOMS: atom_id res chain seq x y z
N MET A 1 -13.03 -0.23 -9.26
CA MET A 1 -12.54 -0.65 -7.94
C MET A 1 -12.11 0.62 -7.25
N ASP A 2 -12.68 0.96 -6.09
CA ASP A 2 -12.40 2.26 -5.48
C ASP A 2 -11.01 2.29 -4.85
N ALA A 3 -10.26 3.36 -5.09
CA ALA A 3 -8.93 3.57 -4.49
C ALA A 3 -8.98 3.46 -2.95
N GLU A 4 -10.11 3.77 -2.33
CA GLU A 4 -10.29 3.58 -0.89
C GLU A 4 -10.28 2.10 -0.47
N ARG A 5 -10.84 1.20 -1.27
CA ARG A 5 -10.83 -0.24 -0.99
C ARG A 5 -9.41 -0.80 -1.09
N ILE A 6 -8.66 -0.30 -2.07
CA ILE A 6 -7.24 -0.62 -2.23
C ILE A 6 -6.45 -0.09 -1.04
N TYR A 7 -6.68 1.16 -0.63
CA TYR A 7 -6.02 1.75 0.53
C TYR A 7 -6.21 0.91 1.79
N ARG A 8 -7.45 0.49 2.09
CA ARG A 8 -7.73 -0.36 3.27
C ARG A 8 -6.96 -1.67 3.21
N ARG A 9 -6.95 -2.34 2.04
CA ARG A 9 -6.16 -3.56 1.82
C ARG A 9 -4.67 -3.34 2.11
N LEU A 10 -4.09 -2.25 1.59
CA LEU A 10 -2.68 -1.92 1.82
C LEU A 10 -2.40 -1.60 3.29
N ALA A 11 -3.32 -0.91 3.98
CA ALA A 11 -3.20 -0.58 5.38
C ALA A 11 -3.28 -1.83 6.27
N ASP A 12 -4.22 -2.73 6.00
CA ASP A 12 -4.36 -4.01 6.72
C ASP A 12 -3.11 -4.89 6.55
N GLU A 13 -2.60 -5.02 5.31
CA GLU A 13 -1.39 -5.80 5.04
C GLU A 13 -0.16 -5.19 5.72
N LEU A 14 -0.08 -3.86 5.78
CA LEU A 14 1.02 -3.17 6.46
C LEU A 14 0.95 -3.38 7.98
N GLU A 15 -0.23 -3.24 8.58
CA GLU A 15 -0.44 -3.50 10.00
C GLU A 15 -0.15 -4.97 10.32
N PHE A 16 -0.60 -5.91 9.48
CA PHE A 16 -0.35 -7.33 9.68
C PHE A 16 1.14 -7.68 9.56
N THR A 17 1.83 -7.16 8.54
CA THR A 17 3.22 -7.55 8.25
C THR A 17 4.25 -6.84 9.13
N ARG A 18 3.96 -5.59 9.52
CA ARG A 18 4.92 -4.72 10.22
C ARG A 18 4.43 -4.19 11.55
N GLY A 19 3.16 -4.41 11.91
CA GLY A 19 2.55 -3.78 13.09
C GLY A 19 2.40 -2.26 12.94
N ILE A 20 2.59 -1.71 11.74
CA ILE A 20 2.53 -0.27 11.50
C ILE A 20 1.09 0.12 11.18
N ARG A 21 0.46 0.83 12.11
CA ARG A 21 -0.85 1.43 11.87
C ARG A 21 -0.71 2.70 11.06
N ALA A 22 -1.09 2.65 9.80
CA ALA A 22 -1.03 3.81 8.92
C ALA A 22 -1.76 5.04 9.48
N ALA A 23 -2.82 4.84 10.27
CA ALA A 23 -3.54 5.93 10.94
C ALA A 23 -2.69 6.71 11.96
N GLU A 24 -1.68 6.07 12.56
CA GLU A 24 -0.77 6.68 13.53
C GLU A 24 0.45 7.35 12.86
N HIS A 25 0.68 7.07 11.58
CA HIS A 25 1.82 7.57 10.80
C HIS A 25 1.34 8.32 9.54
N PRO A 26 1.20 9.66 9.59
CA PRO A 26 0.64 10.42 8.47
C PRO A 26 1.44 10.30 7.17
N GLU A 27 2.77 10.14 7.26
CA GLU A 27 3.60 9.88 6.07
C GLU A 27 3.29 8.53 5.41
N VAL A 28 3.05 7.50 6.23
CA VAL A 28 2.68 6.16 5.79
C VAL A 28 1.29 6.21 5.16
N ALA A 29 0.31 6.83 5.80
CA ALA A 29 -1.02 7.02 5.23
C ALA A 29 -0.98 7.73 3.87
N ALA A 30 -0.15 8.77 3.73
CA ALA A 30 0.03 9.48 2.46
C ALA A 30 0.69 8.60 1.39
N ALA A 31 1.67 7.78 1.75
CA ALA A 31 2.28 6.81 0.83
C ALA A 31 1.27 5.74 0.38
N LEU A 32 0.51 5.16 1.32
CA LEU A 32 -0.54 4.19 1.03
C LEU A 32 -1.62 4.76 0.09
N ARG A 33 -2.07 6.00 0.32
CA ARG A 33 -3.06 6.66 -0.54
C ARG A 33 -2.53 6.87 -1.97
N ARG A 34 -1.27 7.29 -2.12
CA ARG A 34 -0.63 7.45 -3.43
C ARG A 34 -0.51 6.11 -4.16
N ALA A 35 -0.09 5.08 -3.44
CA ALA A 35 0.01 3.73 -3.98
C ALA A 35 -1.37 3.17 -4.37
N ALA A 36 -2.39 3.43 -3.57
CA ALA A 36 -3.75 3.03 -3.87
C ALA A 36 -4.31 3.71 -5.13
N ALA A 37 -4.07 5.00 -5.29
CA ALA A 37 -4.45 5.73 -6.50
C ALA A 37 -3.69 5.21 -7.74
N GLY A 38 -2.39 4.95 -7.60
CA GLY A 38 -1.59 4.35 -8.69
C GLY A 38 -2.08 2.95 -9.07
N ALA A 39 -2.39 2.11 -8.08
CA ALA A 39 -2.94 0.78 -8.30
C ALA A 39 -4.33 0.82 -8.93
N GLU A 40 -5.20 1.74 -8.51
CA GLU A 40 -6.52 1.95 -9.11
C GLU A 40 -6.40 2.33 -10.60
N ALA A 41 -5.51 3.26 -10.93
CA ALA A 41 -5.25 3.65 -12.31
C ALA A 41 -4.72 2.49 -13.15
N ARG A 42 -3.75 1.73 -12.64
CA ARG A 42 -3.20 0.55 -13.32
C ARG A 42 -4.24 -0.56 -13.51
N LEU A 43 -5.09 -0.79 -12.50
CA LEU A 43 -6.19 -1.74 -12.58
C LEU A 43 -7.25 -1.37 -13.61
N ARG A 44 -7.23 -0.18 -14.22
CA ARG A 44 -8.09 0.13 -15.38
C ARG A 44 -7.62 -0.59 -16.64
N HIS A 45 -6.31 -0.77 -16.78
CA HIS A 45 -5.68 -1.39 -17.94
C HIS A 45 -5.24 -2.84 -17.67
N GLU A 46 -5.01 -3.19 -16.41
CA GLU A 46 -4.51 -4.49 -15.97
C GLU A 46 -5.55 -5.21 -15.11
N SER A 47 -5.58 -6.54 -15.17
CA SER A 47 -6.46 -7.35 -14.31
C SER A 47 -5.86 -7.60 -12.91
N ARG A 48 -4.55 -7.38 -12.78
CA ARG A 48 -3.75 -7.62 -11.57
C ARG A 48 -2.68 -6.54 -11.47
N VAL A 49 -2.51 -5.97 -10.28
CA VAL A 49 -1.44 -5.01 -9.99
C VAL A 49 -0.74 -5.46 -8.72
N GLU A 50 0.58 -5.51 -8.78
CA GLU A 50 1.44 -5.65 -7.61
C GLU A 50 1.86 -4.26 -7.16
N VAL A 51 1.60 -3.97 -5.89
CA VAL A 51 1.97 -2.69 -5.28
C VAL A 51 3.13 -2.95 -4.35
N THR A 52 4.28 -2.35 -4.67
CA THR A 52 5.48 -2.41 -3.84
C THR A 52 5.67 -1.07 -3.15
N LEU A 53 5.58 -1.06 -1.83
CA LEU A 53 5.76 0.14 -1.03
C LEU A 53 7.07 0.06 -0.28
N PRO A 54 8.03 0.96 -0.53
CA PRO A 54 9.21 1.10 0.30
C PRO A 54 8.80 1.83 1.57
N PHE A 55 8.64 1.09 2.67
CA PHE A 55 8.57 1.71 3.98
C PHE A 55 10.00 1.82 4.49
N LEU A 56 10.49 3.06 4.62
CA LEU A 56 11.61 3.32 5.50
C LEU A 56 11.12 3.02 6.91
N ALA A 57 11.48 1.85 7.45
CA ALA A 57 11.58 1.75 8.90
C ALA A 57 12.54 2.89 9.32
N ALA A 58 12.17 3.59 10.38
CA ALA A 58 12.79 4.84 10.78
C ALA A 58 14.33 4.81 10.68
N ASP A 59 14.91 5.93 10.24
CA ASP A 59 16.34 6.27 10.20
C ASP A 59 17.34 5.08 10.20
N GLY A 60 17.72 4.62 8.99
CA GLY A 60 18.86 3.72 8.79
C GLY A 60 18.53 2.23 8.56
N GLU A 61 17.27 1.83 8.63
CA GLU A 61 16.85 0.45 8.31
C GLU A 61 16.59 0.25 6.81
N GLU A 62 16.84 -0.98 6.32
CA GLU A 62 16.64 -1.34 4.92
C GLU A 62 15.18 -1.11 4.49
N PRO A 63 14.94 -0.56 3.29
CA PRO A 63 13.60 -0.31 2.79
C PRO A 63 12.82 -1.63 2.75
N VAL A 64 11.76 -1.68 3.54
CA VAL A 64 10.87 -2.81 3.57
C VAL A 64 10.01 -2.77 2.32
N HIS A 65 10.01 -3.87 1.57
CA HIS A 65 9.15 -4.03 0.41
C HIS A 65 7.90 -4.79 0.84
N LEU A 66 6.77 -4.08 0.99
CA LEU A 66 5.47 -4.73 1.10
C LEU A 66 4.93 -4.95 -0.32
N SER A 67 4.84 -6.21 -0.75
CA SER A 67 4.23 -6.59 -2.02
C SER A 67 2.79 -7.05 -1.79
N VAL A 68 1.82 -6.18 -2.09
CA VAL A 68 0.41 -6.53 -2.01
C VAL A 68 -0.15 -6.79 -3.38
N LEU A 69 -0.79 -7.95 -3.54
CA LEU A 69 -1.45 -8.31 -4.77
C LEU A 69 -2.91 -7.87 -4.80
N ILE A 70 -3.24 -7.04 -5.79
CA ILE A 70 -4.58 -6.53 -5.99
C ILE A 70 -5.10 -7.02 -7.33
N GLN A 71 -6.23 -7.72 -7.30
CA GLN A 71 -6.90 -8.25 -8.49
C GLN A 71 -8.29 -7.62 -8.61
N ARG A 72 -8.79 -7.49 -9.84
CA ARG A 72 -10.21 -7.16 -10.05
C ARG A 72 -11.09 -8.27 -9.47
N PRO A 73 -12.19 -7.91 -8.78
CA PRO A 73 -13.18 -8.89 -8.36
C PRO A 73 -13.79 -9.60 -9.57
#